data_AF-A0A3D2VDZ2-F1
#
_entry.id   AF-A0A3D2VDZ2-F1
#
_cell.length_a   1.000
_cell.length_b   1.000
_cell.length_c   1.000
_cell.angle_alpha   90.00
_cell.angle_beta   90.00
_cell.angle_gamma   90.00
#
_symmetry.space_group_name_H-M   'P 1'
#
loop_
_entity.id
_entity.type
_entity.pdbx_description
1 polymer ?
#
loop_
_entity_poly.entity_id
_entity_poly.type
_entity_poly.pdbx_seq_one_letter_code
_entity_poly.pdbx_strand_id
1 'polypeptide(L)'
;MSSKRASRTRNWAERQRKDPYVQKAREGAFRSRAAFKLQQLDQKERLLRPGMSVVDLGAAPGSWSQYAACRVGPTGVVVALDRLEMREIPGVHQIIGDFFDQRIIEELRQTLGERPVDLVICDLAPNLTGVSTIDQTAMERLVLAAVEFSQQHL
;
A
#
# COMPACT_ATOMS: atom_id res chain seq x y z
N MET A 1 17.66 -17.67 29.13
CA MET A 1 17.29 -17.97 27.72
C MET A 1 16.73 -16.73 27.00
N SER A 2 17.54 -15.67 26.76
CA SER A 2 17.07 -14.45 26.08
C SER A 2 18.20 -13.76 25.30
N SER A 3 18.53 -14.24 24.09
CA SER A 3 19.67 -13.70 23.33
C SER A 3 19.47 -13.69 21.80
N LYS A 4 18.77 -14.66 21.20
CA LYS A 4 18.62 -14.72 19.73
C LYS A 4 17.71 -13.65 19.13
N ARG A 5 16.69 -13.16 19.87
CA ARG A 5 15.73 -12.16 19.37
C ARG A 5 16.35 -10.75 19.30
N ALA A 6 17.11 -10.35 20.33
CA ALA A 6 17.79 -9.05 20.40
C ALA A 6 18.90 -8.87 19.34
N SER A 7 19.60 -9.96 18.99
CA SER A 7 20.63 -9.97 17.93
C SER A 7 20.05 -9.75 16.53
N ARG A 8 18.90 -10.37 16.20
CA ARG A 8 18.23 -10.18 14.90
C ARG A 8 17.71 -8.75 14.71
N THR A 9 17.21 -8.12 15.79
CA THR A 9 16.71 -6.73 15.76
C THR A 9 17.83 -5.71 15.52
N ARG A 10 19.01 -5.89 16.14
CA ARG A 10 20.18 -5.02 15.88
C ARG A 10 20.68 -5.13 14.44
N ASN A 11 20.80 -6.33 13.90
CA ASN A 11 21.22 -6.55 12.51
C ASN A 11 20.20 -6.02 11.49
N TRP A 12 18.90 -6.05 11.81
CA TRP A 12 17.87 -5.42 10.96
C TRP A 12 17.96 -3.89 11.00
N ALA A 13 18.08 -3.30 12.19
CA ALA A 13 18.18 -1.85 12.36
C ALA A 13 19.44 -1.26 11.69
N GLU A 14 20.59 -1.95 11.77
CA GLU A 14 21.81 -1.52 11.09
C GLU A 14 21.71 -1.64 9.56
N ARG A 15 21.05 -2.67 9.06
CA ARG A 15 20.79 -2.81 7.62
C ARG A 15 19.85 -1.72 7.11
N GLN A 16 18.78 -1.42 7.85
CA GLN A 16 17.87 -0.31 7.51
C GLN A 16 18.61 1.04 7.52
N ARG A 17 19.52 1.27 8.47
CA ARG A 17 20.35 2.49 8.51
C ARG A 17 21.25 2.66 7.29
N LYS A 18 21.77 1.54 6.76
CA LYS A 18 22.67 1.53 5.59
C LYS A 18 21.95 1.44 4.24
N ASP A 19 20.64 1.21 4.22
CA ASP A 19 19.88 1.12 2.97
C ASP A 19 19.74 2.51 2.32
N PRO A 20 20.30 2.73 1.11
CA PRO A 20 20.24 4.03 0.43
C PRO A 20 18.80 4.48 0.17
N TYR A 21 17.86 3.56 -0.04
CA TYR A 21 16.47 3.93 -0.28
C TYR A 21 15.74 4.36 1.00
N VAL A 22 16.18 3.88 2.17
CA VAL A 22 15.66 4.39 3.45
C VAL A 22 16.14 5.81 3.70
N GLN A 23 17.38 6.13 3.33
CA GLN A 23 17.91 7.50 3.41
C GLN A 23 17.19 8.42 2.42
N LYS A 24 17.06 8.02 1.15
CA LYS A 24 16.31 8.76 0.14
C LYS A 24 14.83 8.96 0.50
N ALA A 25 14.20 7.97 1.14
CA ALA A 25 12.80 8.11 1.59
C ALA A 25 12.69 9.21 2.64
N ARG A 26 13.64 9.29 3.58
CA ARG A 26 13.68 10.36 4.59
C ARG A 26 13.91 11.73 3.96
N GLU A 27 14.84 11.83 3.01
CA GLU A 27 15.11 13.05 2.25
C GLU A 27 13.90 13.52 1.44
N GLY A 28 13.20 12.58 0.79
CA GLY A 28 11.99 12.83 0.02
C GLY A 28 10.70 12.90 0.86
N ALA A 29 10.79 12.88 2.19
CA ALA A 29 9.66 12.87 3.12
C ALA A 29 8.62 11.75 2.91
N PHE A 30 9.03 10.62 2.31
CA PHE A 30 8.22 9.42 2.19
C PHE A 30 8.26 8.58 3.46
N ARG A 31 7.12 8.01 3.85
CA ARG A 31 7.00 7.15 5.04
C ARG A 31 7.84 5.88 4.98
N SER A 32 8.11 5.37 3.79
CA SER A 32 8.91 4.16 3.60
C SER A 32 9.59 4.14 2.24
N ARG A 33 10.62 3.29 2.11
CA ARG A 33 11.30 3.04 0.83
C ARG A 33 10.40 2.41 -0.24
N ALA A 34 9.24 1.86 0.13
CA ALA A 34 8.32 1.24 -0.82
C ALA A 34 7.72 2.26 -1.81
N ALA A 35 7.66 3.55 -1.46
CA ALA A 35 7.24 4.62 -2.38
C ALA A 35 8.02 4.59 -3.71
N PHE A 36 9.30 4.25 -3.67
CA PHE A 36 10.13 4.18 -4.89
C PHE A 36 9.70 3.07 -5.84
N LYS A 37 9.08 1.99 -5.36
CA LYS A 37 8.52 0.94 -6.23
C LYS A 37 7.42 1.53 -7.12
N LEU A 38 6.43 2.17 -6.50
CA LEU A 38 5.31 2.78 -7.21
C LEU A 38 5.79 3.92 -8.10
N GLN A 39 6.73 4.73 -7.62
CA GLN A 39 7.32 5.80 -8.43
C GLN A 39 8.00 5.27 -9.69
N GLN A 40 8.77 4.18 -9.60
CA GLN A 40 9.40 3.56 -10.76
C GLN A 40 8.38 2.97 -11.74
N LEU A 41 7.33 2.33 -11.21
CA LEU A 41 6.22 1.81 -12.02
C LEU A 41 5.47 2.93 -12.73
N ASP A 42 5.12 4.01 -12.03
CA ASP A 42 4.45 5.18 -12.62
C ASP A 42 5.31 5.86 -13.68
N GLN A 43 6.62 6.01 -13.44
CA GLN A 43 7.53 6.59 -14.44
C GLN A 43 7.59 5.77 -15.73
N LYS A 44 7.52 4.44 -15.62
CA LYS A 44 7.60 3.52 -16.76
C LYS A 44 6.27 3.42 -17.50
N GLU A 45 5.18 3.20 -16.76
CA GLU A 45 3.86 2.84 -17.32
C GLU A 45 2.87 4.00 -17.35
N ARG A 46 3.19 5.14 -16.72
CA ARG A 46 2.34 6.35 -16.62
C ARG A 46 0.96 6.03 -16.05
N LEU A 47 0.96 5.31 -14.92
CA LEU A 47 -0.21 4.76 -14.24
C LEU A 47 -1.09 5.86 -13.64
N LEU A 48 -0.48 6.86 -13.01
CA LEU A 48 -1.16 7.89 -12.23
C LEU A 48 -1.25 9.21 -13.01
N ARG A 49 -2.45 9.76 -13.09
CA ARG A 49 -2.75 11.02 -13.77
C ARG A 49 -3.58 11.94 -12.86
N PRO A 50 -3.46 13.27 -13.05
CA PRO A 50 -4.29 14.23 -12.31
C PRO A 50 -5.78 13.92 -12.45
N GLY A 51 -6.52 13.99 -11.35
CA GLY A 51 -7.97 13.77 -11.32
C GLY A 51 -8.43 12.33 -11.15
N MET A 52 -7.52 11.33 -11.17
CA MET A 52 -7.91 9.93 -11.01
C MET A 52 -8.42 9.60 -9.61
N SER A 53 -9.33 8.64 -9.54
CA SER A 53 -9.75 7.95 -8.33
C SER A 53 -8.95 6.65 -8.17
N VAL A 54 -8.14 6.55 -7.11
CA VAL A 54 -7.22 5.44 -6.89
C VAL A 54 -7.56 4.72 -5.59
N VAL A 55 -7.60 3.39 -5.64
CA VAL A 55 -7.74 2.54 -4.45
C VAL A 55 -6.40 1.87 -4.14
N ASP A 56 -5.91 2.02 -2.91
CA ASP A 56 -4.65 1.44 -2.43
C ASP A 56 -4.94 0.32 -1.42
N LEU A 57 -4.75 -0.93 -1.84
CA LEU A 57 -4.99 -2.13 -1.04
C LEU A 57 -3.73 -2.51 -0.24
N GLY A 58 -3.87 -2.66 1.08
CA GLY A 58 -2.74 -2.93 1.96
C GLY A 58 -1.87 -1.69 2.16
N ALA A 59 -2.52 -0.53 2.31
CA ALA A 59 -1.87 0.76 2.25
C ALA A 59 -0.89 1.02 3.40
N ALA A 60 -1.07 0.45 4.60
CA ALA A 60 -0.27 0.80 5.77
C ALA A 60 1.21 0.42 5.55
N PRO A 61 2.18 1.35 5.77
CA PRO A 61 2.07 2.62 6.52
C PRO A 61 1.68 3.86 5.69
N GLY A 62 1.40 3.72 4.40
CA GLY A 62 0.82 4.75 3.54
C GLY A 62 1.78 5.36 2.53
N SER A 63 2.94 4.74 2.26
CA SER A 63 3.94 5.30 1.35
C SER A 63 3.48 5.33 -0.12
N TRP A 64 2.68 4.36 -0.55
CA TRP A 64 2.09 4.35 -1.89
C TRP A 64 0.96 5.37 -1.99
N SER A 65 0.07 5.43 -1.01
CA SER A 65 -0.99 6.45 -0.93
C SER A 65 -0.43 7.88 -0.91
N GLN A 66 0.67 8.13 -0.19
CA GLN A 66 1.37 9.43 -0.22
C GLN A 66 1.83 9.82 -1.62
N TYR A 67 2.45 8.88 -2.34
CA TYR A 67 2.90 9.12 -3.70
C TYR A 67 1.70 9.34 -4.64
N ALA A 68 0.71 8.44 -4.59
CA ALA A 68 -0.50 8.51 -5.40
C ALA A 68 -1.25 9.83 -5.23
N ALA A 69 -1.46 10.29 -3.99
CA ALA A 69 -2.13 11.56 -3.69
C ALA A 69 -1.43 12.76 -4.34
N CYS A 70 -0.09 12.78 -4.30
CA CYS A 70 0.70 13.81 -4.97
C CYS A 70 0.55 13.78 -6.50
N ARG A 71 0.41 12.58 -7.10
CA ARG A 71 0.28 12.43 -8.57
C ARG A 71 -1.11 12.74 -9.09
N VAL A 72 -2.17 12.33 -8.38
CA VAL A 72 -3.56 12.60 -8.78
C VAL A 72 -3.99 14.03 -8.46
N GLY A 73 -3.31 14.68 -7.51
CA GLY A 73 -3.52 16.10 -7.21
C GLY A 73 -4.88 16.40 -6.57
N PRO A 74 -5.24 17.69 -6.45
CA PRO A 74 -6.37 18.14 -5.63
C PRO A 74 -7.75 17.76 -6.18
N THR A 75 -7.85 17.41 -7.46
CA THR A 75 -9.11 16.98 -8.09
C THR A 75 -9.31 15.46 -8.04
N GLY A 76 -8.22 14.71 -7.86
CA GLY A 76 -8.24 13.27 -7.69
C GLY A 76 -8.61 12.87 -6.26
N VAL A 77 -8.79 11.57 -6.08
CA VAL A 77 -9.08 10.98 -4.77
C VAL A 77 -8.26 9.71 -4.60
N VAL A 78 -7.70 9.50 -3.43
CA VAL A 78 -7.05 8.25 -3.06
C VAL A 78 -7.81 7.66 -1.87
N VAL A 79 -8.28 6.43 -1.99
CA VAL A 79 -8.86 5.67 -0.88
C VAL A 79 -7.90 4.57 -0.48
N ALA A 80 -7.38 4.65 0.73
CA ALA A 80 -6.44 3.70 1.30
C ALA A 80 -7.17 2.70 2.19
N LEU A 81 -7.10 1.42 1.82
CA LEU A 81 -7.73 0.30 2.53
C LEU A 81 -6.66 -0.54 3.21
N ASP A 82 -6.73 -0.62 4.54
CA ASP A 82 -5.86 -1.50 5.31
C ASP A 82 -6.55 -1.92 6.61
N ARG A 83 -6.17 -3.07 7.16
CA ARG A 83 -6.63 -3.51 8.50
C ARG A 83 -5.97 -2.72 9.61
N LEU A 84 -4.83 -2.09 9.33
CA LEU A 84 -4.05 -1.29 10.26
C LEU A 84 -4.32 0.19 10.05
N GLU A 85 -4.54 0.89 11.15
CA GLU A 85 -4.57 2.35 11.16
C GLU A 85 -3.21 2.91 10.74
N MET A 86 -3.21 4.04 10.02
CA MET A 86 -2.00 4.75 9.65
C MET A 86 -2.19 6.24 9.89
N ARG A 87 -1.09 6.97 10.01
CA ARG A 87 -1.17 8.42 10.20
C ARG A 87 -1.89 9.06 8.99
N GLU A 88 -2.68 10.10 9.21
CA GLU A 88 -3.36 10.80 8.12
C GLU A 88 -2.41 11.31 7.04
N ILE A 89 -2.87 11.27 5.79
CA ILE A 89 -2.17 11.80 4.62
C ILE A 89 -3.13 12.79 3.93
N PRO A 90 -2.71 14.04 3.69
CA PRO A 90 -3.54 14.99 2.96
C PRO A 90 -3.97 14.45 1.58
N GLY A 91 -5.26 14.51 1.27
CA GLY A 91 -5.82 14.01 0.01
C GLY A 91 -6.03 12.49 -0.05
N VAL A 92 -5.89 11.78 1.06
CA VAL A 92 -6.17 10.34 1.17
C VAL A 92 -7.29 10.11 2.17
N HIS A 93 -8.33 9.39 1.75
CA HIS A 93 -9.34 8.84 2.65
C HIS A 93 -8.89 7.47 3.13
N GLN A 94 -8.79 7.28 4.44
CA GLN A 94 -8.45 5.98 5.01
C GLN A 94 -9.72 5.24 5.43
N ILE A 95 -9.83 3.98 5.03
CA ILE A 95 -10.85 3.04 5.51
C ILE A 95 -10.12 1.89 6.21
N ILE A 96 -10.47 1.64 7.47
CA ILE A 96 -9.81 0.64 8.31
C ILE A 96 -10.64 -0.64 8.31
N GLY A 97 -10.15 -1.67 7.62
CA GLY A 97 -10.82 -2.95 7.59
C GLY A 97 -10.25 -3.92 6.56
N ASP A 98 -10.92 -5.07 6.46
CA ASP A 98 -10.59 -6.09 5.47
C ASP A 98 -11.37 -5.82 4.19
N PHE A 99 -10.71 -5.74 3.05
CA PHE A 99 -11.38 -5.44 1.78
C PHE A 99 -12.24 -6.59 1.27
N PHE A 100 -12.26 -7.74 1.96
CA PHE A 100 -13.25 -8.81 1.74
C PHE A 100 -14.57 -8.58 2.47
N ASP A 101 -14.63 -7.65 3.44
CA ASP A 101 -15.85 -7.36 4.20
C ASP A 101 -16.77 -6.45 3.38
N GLN A 102 -18.00 -6.91 3.17
CA GLN A 102 -19.03 -6.17 2.44
C GLN A 102 -19.26 -4.77 3.01
N ARG A 103 -19.10 -4.58 4.33
CA ARG A 103 -19.23 -3.26 4.97
C ARG A 103 -18.15 -2.30 4.51
N ILE A 104 -16.92 -2.79 4.34
CA ILE A 104 -15.77 -2.00 3.87
C ILE A 104 -15.93 -1.66 2.39
N ILE A 105 -16.47 -2.57 1.60
CA ILE A 105 -16.83 -2.29 0.20
C ILE A 105 -17.92 -1.23 0.10
N GLU A 106 -18.93 -1.26 0.98
CA GLU A 106 -19.98 -0.26 1.00
C GLU A 106 -19.44 1.12 1.43
N GLU A 107 -18.59 1.17 2.45
CA GLU A 107 -17.90 2.39 2.88
C GLU A 107 -17.01 2.98 1.77
N LEU A 108 -16.30 2.12 1.03
CA LEU A 108 -15.53 2.51 -0.15
C LEU A 108 -16.42 3.15 -1.21
N ARG A 109 -17.55 2.51 -1.53
CA ARG A 109 -18.51 3.05 -2.52
C ARG A 109 -19.08 4.40 -2.09
N GLN A 110 -19.42 4.55 -0.82
CA GLN A 110 -19.90 5.81 -0.28
C GLN A 110 -18.84 6.90 -0.35
N THR A 111 -17.57 6.55 -0.10
CA THR A 111 -16.43 7.49 -0.16
C THR A 111 -16.17 7.95 -1.60
N LEU A 112 -16.29 7.06 -2.58
CA LEU A 112 -16.09 7.38 -4.00
C LEU A 112 -17.31 8.09 -4.62
N GLY A 113 -18.51 7.85 -4.09
CA GLY A 113 -19.76 8.36 -4.63
C GLY A 113 -20.01 7.83 -6.04
N GLU A 114 -20.26 8.72 -6.99
CA GLU A 114 -20.47 8.37 -8.41
C GLU A 114 -19.16 8.24 -9.20
N ARG A 115 -17.99 8.47 -8.57
CA ARG A 115 -16.72 8.39 -9.27
C ARG A 115 -16.35 6.93 -9.57
N PRO A 116 -15.98 6.58 -10.81
CA PRO A 116 -15.41 5.27 -11.09
C PRO A 116 -14.04 5.15 -10.42
N VAL A 117 -13.61 3.91 -10.13
CA VAL A 117 -12.22 3.65 -9.76
C VAL A 117 -11.40 3.58 -11.05
N ASP A 118 -10.42 4.46 -11.20
CA ASP A 118 -9.58 4.48 -12.39
C ASP A 118 -8.37 3.55 -12.26
N LEU A 119 -7.92 3.28 -11.03
CA LEU A 119 -6.76 2.45 -10.74
C LEU A 119 -6.85 1.80 -9.36
N VAL A 120 -6.55 0.50 -9.30
CA VAL A 120 -6.28 -0.22 -8.06
C VAL A 120 -4.78 -0.50 -7.98
N ILE A 121 -4.15 -0.15 -6.86
CA ILE A 121 -2.75 -0.48 -6.55
C ILE A 121 -2.69 -1.36 -5.30
N CYS A 122 -1.67 -2.21 -5.21
CA CYS A 122 -1.53 -3.17 -4.12
C CYS A 122 -0.05 -3.51 -3.86
N ASP A 123 0.43 -3.33 -2.63
CA ASP A 123 1.77 -3.79 -2.15
C ASP A 123 1.62 -4.78 -0.98
N LEU A 124 0.55 -5.58 -0.98
CA LEU A 124 0.29 -6.59 0.05
C LEU A 124 1.38 -7.67 0.09
N ALA A 125 1.73 -8.09 1.29
CA ALA A 125 2.57 -9.25 1.53
C ALA A 125 2.03 -10.05 2.72
N PRO A 126 2.04 -11.40 2.65
CA PRO A 126 1.63 -12.22 3.77
C PRO A 126 2.70 -12.19 4.87
N ASN A 127 2.28 -12.55 6.10
CA ASN A 127 3.24 -12.85 7.15
C ASN A 127 4.03 -14.10 6.77
N LEU A 128 5.32 -13.94 6.49
CA LEU A 128 6.18 -15.04 6.07
C LEU A 128 6.46 -15.98 7.24
N THR A 129 6.16 -17.25 7.00
CA THR A 129 6.43 -18.36 7.92
C THR A 129 7.87 -18.86 7.80
N GLY A 130 8.51 -18.63 6.65
CA GLY A 130 9.81 -19.17 6.29
C GLY A 130 9.74 -20.52 5.59
N VAL A 131 8.54 -21.08 5.41
CA VAL A 131 8.28 -22.28 4.62
C VAL A 131 7.82 -21.84 3.24
N SER A 132 8.67 -22.06 2.23
CA SER A 132 8.47 -21.50 0.89
C SER A 132 7.12 -21.85 0.26
N THR A 133 6.65 -23.08 0.41
CA THR A 133 5.38 -23.54 -0.18
C THR A 133 4.18 -22.83 0.46
N ILE A 134 4.18 -22.69 1.79
CA ILE A 134 3.12 -21.99 2.53
C ILE A 134 3.13 -20.50 2.17
N ASP A 135 4.31 -19.89 2.15
CA ASP A 135 4.48 -18.46 1.85
C ASP A 135 4.07 -18.15 0.39
N GLN A 136 4.35 -19.05 -0.56
CA GLN A 136 3.92 -18.93 -1.96
C GLN A 136 2.40 -19.01 -2.09
N THR A 137 1.76 -20.00 -1.50
CA THR A 137 0.29 -20.12 -1.54
C THR A 137 -0.40 -18.93 -0.87
N ALA A 138 0.16 -18.40 0.22
CA ALA A 138 -0.36 -17.21 0.87
C ALA A 138 -0.24 -15.96 -0.03
N MET A 139 0.88 -15.82 -0.74
CA MET A 139 1.06 -14.73 -1.71
C MET A 139 0.09 -14.85 -2.89
N GLU A 140 -0.05 -16.05 -3.47
CA GLU A 140 -0.98 -16.32 -4.57
C GLU A 140 -2.42 -15.93 -4.20
N ARG A 141 -2.87 -16.30 -2.99
CA ARG A 141 -4.19 -15.90 -2.48
C ARG A 141 -4.39 -14.40 -2.42
N LEU A 142 -3.38 -13.65 -1.96
CA LEU A 142 -3.46 -12.19 -1.89
C LEU A 142 -3.51 -11.56 -3.29
N VAL A 143 -2.73 -12.07 -4.23
CA VAL A 143 -2.73 -11.59 -5.62
C VAL A 143 -4.09 -11.85 -6.27
N LEU A 144 -4.61 -13.06 -6.16
CA LEU A 144 -5.92 -13.42 -6.72
C LEU A 144 -7.04 -12.53 -6.14
N ALA A 145 -7.04 -12.32 -4.82
CA ALA A 145 -8.00 -11.45 -4.17
C ALA A 145 -7.93 -10.00 -4.65
N ALA A 146 -6.73 -9.45 -4.86
CA ALA A 146 -6.57 -8.10 -5.40
C ALA A 146 -7.07 -8.00 -6.85
N VAL A 147 -6.87 -9.04 -7.65
CA VAL A 147 -7.40 -9.11 -9.03
C VAL A 147 -8.92 -9.20 -9.03
N GLU A 148 -9.51 -10.08 -8.21
CA GLU A 148 -10.96 -10.21 -8.06
C GLU A 148 -11.60 -8.89 -7.62
N PHE A 149 -11.01 -8.23 -6.62
CA PHE A 149 -11.43 -6.89 -6.19
C PHE A 149 -11.40 -5.90 -7.36
N SER A 150 -10.29 -5.88 -8.11
CA SER A 150 -10.13 -4.96 -9.23
C SER A 150 -11.17 -5.20 -10.34
N GLN A 151 -11.48 -6.45 -10.64
CA GLN A 151 -12.50 -6.80 -11.65
C GLN A 151 -13.93 -6.43 -11.25
N GLN A 152 -14.20 -6.32 -9.94
CA GLN A 152 -15.52 -5.97 -9.43
C GLN A 152 -15.72 -4.46 -9.25
N HIS A 153 -14.64 -3.69 -9.21
CA HIS A 153 -14.65 -2.29 -8.80
C HIS A 153 -14.02 -1.31 -9.79
N LEU A 154 -13.27 -1.78 -10.79
CA LEU A 154 -12.93 -1.04 -12.01
C LEU A 154 -14.06 -1.18 -13.03
#